data_AF-A0A712HI28-F1
#
_entry.id   AF-A0A712HI28-F1
#
_cell.length_a   1.000
_cell.length_b   1.000
_cell.length_c   1.000
_cell.angle_alpha   90.00
_cell.angle_beta   90.00
_cell.angle_gamma   90.00
#
_symmetry.space_group_name_H-M   'P 1'
#
loop_
_entity.id
_entity.type
_entity.pdbx_description
1 polymer ?
#
loop_
_entity_poly.entity_id
_entity_poly.type
_entity_poly.pdbx_seq_one_letter_code
_entity_poly.pdbx_strand_id
1 'polypeptide(L)'
;RGDYDKNARVINENEENKRISIWLDTYYPQLAYYRIHFDEPRKPVFWLSRQRNTMSKKELEMLSQKLRALMPYADSVNITLMDDVTAAGQAEAGLKQQALPYSRRNHKGGVTFVIQGALDDVEILRARQFVDSYYRTWGGRYVQFAIELKDDWLKGRSFQYGAEGYIKMSPGHWYFPSPL
;
A
#
# COMPACT_ATOMS: atom_id res chain seq x y z
N ARG A 1 -19.14 30.92 -13.47
CA ARG A 1 -20.08 29.86 -13.04
C ARG A 1 -21.12 29.75 -14.13
N GLY A 2 -21.05 28.72 -14.97
CA GLY A 2 -22.01 28.52 -16.06
C GLY A 2 -23.33 28.01 -15.49
N ASP A 3 -24.43 28.47 -16.07
CA ASP A 3 -25.77 28.03 -15.71
C ASP A 3 -26.06 26.67 -16.36
N TYR A 4 -26.51 25.68 -15.58
CA TYR A 4 -26.85 24.35 -16.06
C TYR A 4 -28.16 23.90 -15.40
N ASP A 5 -29.22 23.82 -16.21
CA ASP A 5 -30.62 23.64 -15.78
C ASP A 5 -31.00 22.16 -15.49
N LYS A 6 -30.00 21.29 -15.26
CA LYS A 6 -30.22 19.87 -14.95
C LYS A 6 -29.37 19.44 -13.76
N ASN A 7 -29.84 18.43 -13.04
CA ASN A 7 -29.04 17.82 -11.96
C ASN A 7 -27.72 17.28 -12.52
N ALA A 8 -26.60 17.80 -12.02
CA ALA A 8 -25.26 17.35 -12.34
C ALA A 8 -24.52 16.97 -11.05
N ARG A 9 -23.73 15.91 -11.12
CA ARG A 9 -22.86 15.50 -10.02
C ARG A 9 -21.46 15.26 -10.56
N VAL A 10 -20.49 15.93 -9.96
CA VAL A 10 -19.06 15.68 -10.21
C VAL A 10 -18.65 14.45 -9.39
N ILE A 11 -17.92 13.54 -10.02
CA ILE A 11 -17.42 12.31 -9.40
C ILE A 11 -15.91 12.28 -9.59
N ASN A 12 -15.18 11.86 -8.54
CA ASN A 12 -13.74 11.71 -8.55
C ASN A 12 -13.35 10.29 -8.14
N GLU A 13 -12.31 9.73 -8.76
CA GLU A 13 -11.84 8.37 -8.53
C GLU A 13 -11.56 8.06 -7.04
N ASN A 14 -10.92 8.96 -6.31
CA ASN A 14 -10.54 8.73 -4.92
C ASN A 14 -11.75 8.80 -3.97
N GLU A 15 -12.65 9.76 -4.20
CA GLU A 15 -13.88 9.89 -3.41
C GLU A 15 -14.83 8.73 -3.68
N GLU A 16 -14.91 8.30 -4.93
CA GLU A 16 -15.77 7.19 -5.34
C GLU A 16 -15.26 5.84 -4.84
N ASN A 17 -13.94 5.61 -4.88
CA ASN A 17 -13.31 4.47 -4.21
C ASN A 17 -13.67 4.46 -2.71
N LYS A 18 -13.49 5.59 -2.00
CA LYS A 18 -13.84 5.68 -0.57
C LYS A 18 -15.32 5.41 -0.31
N ARG A 19 -16.22 5.98 -1.12
CA ARG A 19 -17.68 5.80 -1.00
C ARG A 19 -18.06 4.33 -1.13
N ILE A 20 -17.52 3.64 -2.13
CA ILE A 20 -17.81 2.22 -2.36
C ILE A 20 -17.14 1.34 -1.29
N SER A 21 -15.94 1.70 -0.84
CA SER A 21 -15.26 1.01 0.27
C SER A 21 -16.08 1.00 1.55
N ILE A 22 -16.71 2.12 1.93
CA ILE A 22 -17.58 2.18 3.13
C ILE A 22 -18.75 1.20 3.01
N TRP A 23 -19.38 1.13 1.83
CA TRP A 23 -20.45 0.18 1.58
C TRP A 23 -19.95 -1.27 1.61
N LEU A 24 -18.79 -1.56 1.00
CA LEU A 24 -18.17 -2.88 1.03
C LEU A 24 -17.81 -3.32 2.45
N ASP A 25 -17.23 -2.44 3.25
CA ASP A 25 -16.86 -2.75 4.64
C ASP A 25 -18.10 -3.02 5.50
N THR A 26 -19.27 -2.46 5.14
CA THR A 26 -20.55 -2.69 5.83
C THR A 26 -21.21 -4.02 5.44
N TYR A 27 -21.32 -4.33 4.14
CA TYR A 27 -22.07 -5.49 3.65
C TYR A 27 -21.19 -6.72 3.35
N TYR A 28 -19.88 -6.52 3.22
CA TYR A 28 -18.88 -7.52 2.86
C TYR A 28 -17.60 -7.37 3.73
N PRO A 29 -17.70 -7.43 5.07
CA PRO A 29 -16.61 -7.05 5.98
C PRO A 29 -15.35 -7.92 5.89
N GLN A 30 -15.46 -9.15 5.37
CA GLN A 30 -14.33 -10.08 5.22
C GLN A 30 -13.77 -10.12 3.80
N LEU A 31 -14.26 -9.26 2.90
CA LEU A 31 -13.83 -9.26 1.49
C LEU A 31 -12.43 -8.68 1.35
N ALA A 32 -11.51 -9.48 0.83
CA ALA A 32 -10.14 -9.06 0.56
C ALA A 32 -10.04 -8.48 -0.88
N TYR A 33 -9.98 -7.16 -1.00
CA TYR A 33 -9.83 -6.47 -2.28
C TYR A 33 -8.71 -5.43 -2.24
N TYR A 34 -8.32 -4.93 -3.43
CA TYR A 34 -7.27 -3.93 -3.59
C TYR A 34 -7.85 -2.54 -3.81
N ARG A 35 -8.34 -2.28 -5.01
CA ARG A 35 -8.81 -0.98 -5.49
C ARG A 35 -9.82 -1.16 -6.63
N ILE A 36 -10.62 -0.12 -6.87
CA ILE A 36 -11.48 -0.01 -8.06
C ILE A 36 -10.82 0.95 -9.03
N HIS A 37 -10.60 0.48 -10.25
CA HIS A 37 -10.02 1.26 -11.34
C HIS A 37 -11.14 1.83 -12.23
N PHE A 38 -11.02 3.11 -12.56
CA PHE A 38 -12.01 3.86 -13.32
C PHE A 38 -11.44 4.41 -14.63
N ASP A 39 -10.38 3.81 -15.18
CA ASP A 39 -9.75 4.22 -16.45
C ASP A 39 -10.78 4.28 -17.59
N GLU A 40 -11.70 3.33 -17.64
CA GLU A 40 -12.94 3.39 -18.41
C GLU A 40 -14.13 3.53 -17.45
N PRO A 41 -14.67 4.75 -17.18
CA PRO A 41 -15.70 4.96 -16.15
C PRO A 41 -17.00 4.17 -16.36
N ARG A 42 -17.30 3.79 -17.60
CA ARG A 42 -18.46 2.96 -17.95
C ARG A 42 -18.24 1.48 -17.64
N LYS A 43 -16.99 1.04 -17.52
CA LYS A 43 -16.59 -0.35 -17.26
C LYS A 43 -15.49 -0.42 -16.21
N PRO A 44 -15.77 0.02 -14.96
CA PRO A 44 -14.79 -0.04 -13.89
C PRO A 44 -14.31 -1.47 -13.64
N VAL A 45 -13.04 -1.59 -13.26
CA VAL A 45 -12.40 -2.87 -12.95
C VAL A 45 -12.18 -2.95 -11.44
N PHE A 46 -12.75 -3.98 -10.83
CA PHE A 46 -12.63 -4.28 -9.41
C PHE A 46 -11.55 -5.34 -9.20
N TRP A 47 -10.43 -4.96 -8.57
CA TRP A 47 -9.35 -5.90 -8.25
C TRP A 47 -9.62 -6.59 -6.92
N LEU A 48 -9.89 -7.90 -6.99
CA LEU A 48 -10.17 -8.77 -5.85
C LEU A 48 -8.99 -9.71 -5.59
N SER A 49 -8.66 -10.02 -4.34
CA SER A 49 -7.61 -11.00 -4.04
C SER A 49 -8.03 -12.41 -4.43
N ARG A 50 -7.13 -13.14 -5.10
CA ARG A 50 -7.35 -14.54 -5.46
C ARG A 50 -7.18 -15.49 -4.28
N GLN A 51 -6.19 -15.25 -3.42
CA GLN A 51 -5.82 -16.18 -2.34
C GLN A 51 -6.64 -16.02 -1.06
N ARG A 52 -7.15 -14.81 -0.81
CA ARG A 52 -7.81 -14.46 0.47
C ARG A 52 -9.34 -14.57 0.42
N ASN A 53 -9.92 -14.88 -0.74
CA ASN A 53 -11.37 -15.03 -0.90
C ASN A 53 -11.72 -16.45 -1.35
N THR A 54 -12.84 -16.98 -0.87
CA THR A 54 -13.37 -18.31 -1.24
C THR A 54 -14.69 -18.21 -2.00
N MET A 55 -14.98 -17.06 -2.62
CA MET A 55 -16.25 -16.81 -3.31
C MET A 55 -16.37 -17.68 -4.57
N SER A 56 -17.54 -18.30 -4.73
CA SER A 56 -17.95 -19.00 -5.94
C SER A 56 -18.25 -18.03 -7.08
N LYS A 57 -18.29 -18.53 -8.32
CA LYS A 57 -18.63 -17.74 -9.51
C LYS A 57 -19.99 -17.02 -9.37
N LYS A 58 -20.99 -17.69 -8.80
CA LYS A 58 -22.33 -17.12 -8.59
C LYS A 58 -22.30 -15.95 -7.60
N GLU A 59 -21.50 -16.04 -6.53
CA GLU A 59 -21.35 -14.96 -5.56
C GLU A 59 -20.61 -13.76 -6.15
N LEU A 60 -19.62 -13.99 -7.02
CA LEU A 60 -18.94 -12.93 -7.75
C LEU A 60 -19.88 -12.20 -8.72
N GLU A 61 -20.75 -12.92 -9.42
CA GLU A 61 -21.79 -12.31 -10.28
C GLU A 61 -22.75 -11.44 -9.46
N MET A 62 -23.21 -11.93 -8.30
CA MET A 62 -24.05 -11.14 -7.39
C MET A 62 -23.33 -9.90 -6.86
N LEU A 63 -22.04 -10.02 -6.53
CA LEU A 63 -21.22 -8.88 -6.10
C LEU A 63 -21.11 -7.83 -7.21
N SER A 64 -20.82 -8.25 -8.44
CA SER A 64 -20.75 -7.37 -9.61
C SER A 64 -22.07 -6.62 -9.84
N GLN A 65 -23.21 -7.31 -9.73
CA GLN A 65 -24.53 -6.68 -9.85
C GLN A 65 -24.79 -5.63 -8.77
N LYS A 66 -24.43 -5.92 -7.51
CA LYS A 66 -24.58 -4.94 -6.42
C LYS A 66 -23.65 -3.75 -6.61
N LEU A 67 -22.40 -3.96 -7.03
CA LEU A 67 -21.46 -2.88 -7.32
C LEU A 67 -21.96 -2.00 -8.47
N ARG A 68 -22.52 -2.60 -9.52
CA ARG A 68 -23.15 -1.86 -10.63
C ARG A 68 -24.30 -1.00 -10.15
N ALA A 69 -25.15 -1.50 -9.25
CA ALA A 69 -26.26 -0.72 -8.69
C ALA A 69 -25.78 0.51 -7.90
N LEU A 70 -24.56 0.49 -7.34
CA LEU A 70 -23.96 1.63 -6.65
C LEU A 70 -23.39 2.68 -7.61
N MET A 71 -23.17 2.34 -8.87
CA MET A 71 -22.53 3.18 -9.88
C MET A 71 -23.46 3.35 -11.08
N PRO A 72 -24.46 4.27 -11.01
CA PRO A 72 -25.47 4.42 -12.06
C PRO A 72 -24.92 4.79 -13.44
N TYR A 73 -23.70 5.31 -13.49
CA TYR A 73 -22.98 5.70 -14.70
C TYR A 73 -22.20 4.54 -15.36
N ALA A 74 -22.09 3.39 -14.67
CA ALA A 74 -21.38 2.23 -15.16
C ALA A 74 -22.33 1.25 -15.87
N ASP A 75 -21.96 0.82 -17.07
CA ASP A 75 -22.69 -0.19 -17.84
C ASP A 75 -22.53 -1.57 -17.20
N SER A 76 -21.32 -1.88 -16.70
CA SER A 76 -20.97 -3.15 -16.05
C SER A 76 -19.75 -2.99 -15.14
N VAL A 77 -19.56 -3.89 -14.17
CA VAL A 77 -18.37 -3.92 -13.31
C VAL A 77 -17.61 -5.22 -13.55
N ASN A 78 -16.38 -5.11 -14.04
CA ASN A 78 -15.54 -6.28 -14.28
C ASN A 78 -14.76 -6.64 -13.01
N ILE A 79 -14.86 -7.88 -12.53
CA ILE A 79 -14.10 -8.35 -11.37
C ILE A 79 -12.89 -9.15 -11.87
N THR A 80 -11.69 -8.68 -11.54
CA THR A 80 -10.43 -9.37 -11.87
C THR A 80 -9.78 -9.88 -10.60
N LEU A 81 -9.37 -11.15 -10.62
CA LEU A 81 -8.67 -11.79 -9.52
C LEU A 81 -7.17 -11.50 -9.63
N MET A 82 -6.64 -10.80 -8.64
CA MET A 82 -5.23 -10.41 -8.56
C MET A 82 -4.48 -11.32 -7.59
N ASP A 83 -3.21 -11.56 -7.89
CA ASP A 83 -2.32 -12.38 -7.09
C ASP A 83 -1.63 -11.54 -5.99
N ASP A 84 -1.81 -11.96 -4.74
CA ASP A 84 -1.17 -11.38 -3.57
C ASP A 84 0.37 -11.36 -3.65
N VAL A 85 0.96 -12.42 -4.20
CA VAL A 85 2.42 -12.53 -4.37
C VAL A 85 2.92 -11.52 -5.39
N THR A 86 2.17 -11.28 -6.46
CA THR A 86 2.51 -10.27 -7.47
C THR A 86 2.46 -8.86 -6.88
N ALA A 87 1.44 -8.54 -6.08
CA ALA A 87 1.34 -7.24 -5.43
C ALA A 87 2.55 -6.97 -4.51
N ALA A 88 2.88 -7.92 -3.63
CA ALA A 88 4.04 -7.81 -2.75
C ALA A 88 5.37 -7.81 -3.52
N GLY A 89 5.48 -8.60 -4.58
CA GLY A 89 6.67 -8.71 -5.41
C GLY A 89 6.97 -7.42 -6.19
N GLN A 90 5.94 -6.76 -6.74
CA GLN A 90 6.10 -5.46 -7.40
C GLN A 90 6.52 -4.36 -6.42
N ALA A 91 5.95 -4.35 -5.20
CA ALA A 91 6.37 -3.44 -4.15
C ALA A 91 7.86 -3.62 -3.82
N GLU A 92 8.29 -4.86 -3.60
CA GLU A 92 9.68 -5.16 -3.25
C GLU A 92 10.65 -4.85 -4.41
N ALA A 93 10.30 -5.21 -5.64
CA ALA A 93 11.12 -4.92 -6.81
C ALA A 93 11.29 -3.41 -7.02
N GLY A 94 10.22 -2.63 -6.83
CA GLY A 94 10.26 -1.18 -6.92
C GLY A 94 11.14 -0.54 -5.85
N LEU A 95 11.07 -1.01 -4.59
CA LEU A 95 11.97 -0.55 -3.53
C LEU A 95 13.44 -0.84 -3.85
N LYS A 96 13.75 -2.06 -4.35
CA LYS A 96 15.11 -2.44 -4.77
C LYS A 96 15.64 -1.56 -5.90
N GLN A 97 14.81 -1.25 -6.90
CA GLN A 97 15.20 -0.39 -8.02
C GLN A 97 15.55 1.04 -7.58
N GLN A 98 14.92 1.54 -6.52
CA GLN A 98 15.22 2.85 -5.95
C GLN A 98 16.44 2.83 -5.00
N ALA A 99 17.06 1.66 -4.78
CA ALA A 99 18.15 1.45 -3.83
C ALA A 99 17.82 1.92 -2.40
N LEU A 100 16.54 1.84 -2.00
CA LEU A 100 16.11 2.27 -0.67
C LEU A 100 16.40 1.17 0.36
N PRO A 101 16.95 1.51 1.54
CA PRO A 101 17.08 0.54 2.62
C PRO A 101 15.70 0.21 3.20
N TYR A 102 15.34 -1.07 3.23
CA TYR A 102 14.04 -1.50 3.75
C TYR A 102 14.12 -2.82 4.50
N SER A 103 13.14 -3.04 5.38
CA SER A 103 12.86 -4.29 6.06
C SER A 103 11.44 -4.75 5.71
N ARG A 104 11.29 -6.01 5.28
CA ARG A 104 9.99 -6.60 4.95
C ARG A 104 9.42 -7.34 6.17
N ARG A 105 8.20 -7.00 6.55
CA ARG A 105 7.43 -7.67 7.62
C ARG A 105 6.18 -8.30 7.03
N ASN A 106 6.15 -9.62 6.97
CA ASN A 106 4.95 -10.36 6.56
C ASN A 106 4.07 -10.62 7.79
N HIS A 107 2.76 -10.45 7.64
CA HIS A 107 1.80 -10.83 8.67
C HIS A 107 0.54 -11.43 8.03
N LYS A 108 -0.36 -11.97 8.85
CA LYS A 108 -1.63 -12.52 8.35
C LYS A 108 -2.42 -11.39 7.68
N GLY A 109 -2.71 -11.55 6.38
CA GLY A 109 -3.55 -10.62 5.61
C GLY A 109 -2.84 -9.47 4.91
N GLY A 110 -1.52 -9.31 5.05
CA GLY A 110 -0.79 -8.19 4.43
C GLY A 110 0.74 -8.26 4.57
N VAL A 111 1.40 -7.27 3.99
CA VAL A 111 2.85 -7.06 4.12
C VAL A 111 3.15 -5.59 4.35
N THR A 112 4.08 -5.32 5.27
CA THR A 112 4.57 -3.97 5.54
C THR A 112 6.04 -3.88 5.18
N PHE A 113 6.40 -2.88 4.37
CA PHE A 113 7.78 -2.51 4.11
C PHE A 113 8.15 -1.30 4.97
N VAL A 114 9.10 -1.49 5.88
CA VAL A 114 9.61 -0.42 6.73
C VAL A 114 10.89 0.11 6.09
N ILE A 115 10.87 1.35 5.63
CA ILE A 115 12.00 2.06 5.03
C ILE A 115 12.69 2.79 6.19
N GLN A 116 13.88 2.34 6.57
CA GLN A 116 14.61 2.81 7.76
C GLN A 116 16.03 3.19 7.40
N GLY A 117 16.59 4.17 8.10
CA GLY A 117 17.98 4.60 7.98
C GLY A 117 18.10 6.12 8.04
N ALA A 118 19.33 6.61 7.96
CA ALA A 118 19.60 8.02 7.69
C ALA A 118 19.37 8.29 6.20
N LEU A 119 18.11 8.47 5.82
CA LEU A 119 17.73 8.79 4.45
C LEU A 119 18.13 10.23 4.13
N ASP A 120 18.77 10.45 2.99
CA ASP A 120 18.97 11.80 2.46
C ASP A 120 17.68 12.36 1.81
N ASP A 121 17.68 13.65 1.49
CA ASP A 121 16.51 14.31 0.89
C ASP A 121 16.12 13.68 -0.47
N VAL A 122 17.09 13.14 -1.21
CA VAL A 122 16.87 12.51 -2.52
C VAL A 122 16.22 11.13 -2.34
N GLU A 123 16.63 10.37 -1.34
CA GLU A 123 16.04 9.09 -0.93
C GLU A 123 14.62 9.28 -0.41
N ILE A 124 14.37 10.30 0.40
CA ILE A 124 13.01 10.64 0.88
C ILE A 124 12.09 10.96 -0.30
N LEU A 125 12.57 11.79 -1.24
CA LEU A 125 11.79 12.16 -2.42
C LEU A 125 11.47 10.93 -3.30
N ARG A 126 12.47 10.08 -3.58
CA ARG A 126 12.29 8.85 -4.35
C ARG A 126 11.33 7.88 -3.67
N ALA A 127 11.47 7.68 -2.35
CA ALA A 127 10.58 6.85 -1.56
C ALA A 127 9.13 7.33 -1.66
N ARG A 128 8.90 8.64 -1.49
CA ARG A 128 7.57 9.24 -1.60
C ARG A 128 6.95 9.07 -2.98
N GLN A 129 7.70 9.39 -4.04
CA GLN A 129 7.23 9.24 -5.42
C GLN A 129 6.86 7.80 -5.76
N PHE A 130 7.69 6.84 -5.31
CA PHE A 130 7.41 5.42 -5.48
C PHE A 130 6.15 4.99 -4.72
N VAL A 131 6.04 5.33 -3.43
CA VAL A 131 4.88 4.97 -2.58
C VAL A 131 3.60 5.56 -3.13
N ASP A 132 3.60 6.83 -3.55
CA ASP A 132 2.44 7.49 -4.13
C ASP A 132 2.01 6.80 -5.43
N SER A 133 2.96 6.42 -6.29
CA SER A 133 2.69 5.72 -7.55
C SER A 133 2.14 4.31 -7.29
N TYR A 134 2.70 3.61 -6.30
CA TYR A 134 2.23 2.29 -5.89
C TYR A 134 0.79 2.36 -5.36
N TYR A 135 0.49 3.30 -4.45
CA TYR A 135 -0.86 3.45 -3.89
C TYR A 135 -1.90 3.87 -4.92
N ARG A 136 -1.52 4.65 -5.95
CA ARG A 136 -2.42 4.94 -7.09
C ARG A 136 -2.86 3.66 -7.82
N THR A 137 -1.97 2.69 -7.95
CA THR A 137 -2.27 1.44 -8.65
C THR A 137 -2.93 0.43 -7.73
N TRP A 138 -2.27 0.04 -6.65
CA TRP A 138 -2.67 -1.10 -5.82
C TRP A 138 -3.52 -0.72 -4.59
N GLY A 139 -3.56 0.57 -4.23
CA GLY A 139 -4.10 1.01 -2.94
C GLY A 139 -3.25 0.58 -1.75
N GLY A 140 -3.68 0.95 -0.54
CA GLY A 140 -2.97 0.67 0.72
C GLY A 140 -3.55 -0.47 1.57
N ARG A 141 -4.41 -1.33 0.99
CA ARG A 141 -5.14 -2.36 1.75
C ARG A 141 -4.33 -3.63 2.04
N TYR A 142 -3.41 -4.01 1.15
CA TYR A 142 -2.61 -5.23 1.29
C TYR A 142 -1.14 -4.96 1.59
N VAL A 143 -0.53 -4.03 0.86
CA VAL A 143 0.86 -3.59 1.07
C VAL A 143 0.84 -2.22 1.71
N GLN A 144 1.60 -2.06 2.79
CA GLN A 144 1.79 -0.78 3.47
C GLN A 144 3.27 -0.41 3.52
N PHE A 145 3.57 0.88 3.40
CA PHE A 145 4.90 1.42 3.57
C PHE A 145 4.97 2.28 4.82
N ALA A 146 5.98 2.05 5.65
CA ALA A 146 6.30 2.87 6.81
C ALA A 146 7.67 3.51 6.60
N ILE A 147 7.71 4.83 6.42
CA ILE A 147 8.96 5.58 6.29
C ILE A 147 9.34 6.09 7.68
N GLU A 148 10.39 5.53 8.25
CA GLU A 148 10.91 5.92 9.57
C GLU A 148 12.26 6.62 9.39
N LEU A 149 12.24 7.94 9.53
CA LEU A 149 13.47 8.75 9.61
C LEU A 149 14.05 8.55 11.01
N LYS A 150 15.16 7.81 11.10
CA LYS A 150 15.94 7.71 12.33
C LYS A 150 17.20 8.53 12.15
N ASP A 151 17.43 9.47 13.06
CA ASP A 151 18.76 10.02 13.22
C ASP A 151 19.69 8.89 13.62
N ASP A 152 20.74 8.72 12.83
CA ASP A 152 21.78 7.74 13.09
C ASP A 152 22.57 8.19 14.33
N TRP A 153 22.09 7.76 15.50
CA TRP A 153 22.68 8.06 16.82
C TRP A 153 24.15 7.62 16.96
N LEU A 154 24.66 6.91 15.96
CA LEU A 154 26.00 6.38 15.83
C LEU A 154 26.92 7.20 14.91
N LYS A 155 26.42 8.23 14.21
CA LYS A 155 27.26 9.15 13.41
C LYS A 155 28.36 9.76 14.27
N GLY A 156 29.61 9.52 13.90
CA GLY A 156 30.82 10.03 14.57
C GLY A 156 31.42 9.12 15.64
N ARG A 157 30.93 7.87 15.80
CA ARG A 157 31.47 6.89 16.77
C ARG A 157 32.20 5.75 16.07
N SER A 158 33.20 5.18 16.74
CA SER A 158 33.98 4.05 16.21
C SER A 158 33.47 2.71 16.78
N PHE A 159 33.38 1.68 15.94
CA PHE A 159 32.79 0.37 16.25
C PHE A 159 33.78 -0.78 16.04
N GLN A 160 33.69 -1.81 16.88
CA GLN A 160 34.28 -3.13 16.62
C GLN A 160 33.19 -4.21 16.77
N TYR A 161 33.00 -5.02 15.73
CA TYR A 161 32.01 -6.12 15.73
C TYR A 161 32.62 -7.41 16.31
N GLY A 162 31.88 -8.09 17.20
CA GLY A 162 32.24 -9.37 17.81
C GLY A 162 31.25 -9.76 18.94
N ALA A 163 31.33 -10.98 19.46
CA ALA A 163 30.46 -11.49 20.52
C ALA A 163 30.51 -10.63 21.82
N GLU A 164 31.56 -9.82 21.96
CA GLU A 164 31.72 -8.78 23.00
C GLU A 164 32.02 -7.42 22.34
N GLY A 165 31.12 -6.96 21.48
CA GLY A 165 31.25 -5.66 20.82
C GLY A 165 31.11 -4.49 21.80
N TYR A 166 31.92 -3.44 21.61
CA TYR A 166 31.82 -2.19 22.37
C TYR A 166 31.82 -0.97 21.43
N ILE A 167 31.19 0.11 21.88
CA ILE A 167 31.04 1.37 21.15
C ILE A 167 31.86 2.45 21.87
N LYS A 168 32.83 3.07 21.18
CA LYS A 168 33.57 4.21 21.74
C LYS A 168 32.74 5.47 21.61
N MET A 169 32.34 6.04 22.74
CA MET A 169 31.45 7.21 22.79
C MET A 169 32.25 8.52 22.77
N SER A 170 33.39 8.55 23.48
CA SER A 170 34.33 9.67 23.57
C SER A 170 35.69 9.17 24.09
N PRO A 171 36.77 9.98 24.11
CA PRO A 171 38.03 9.58 24.74
C PRO A 171 37.81 9.21 26.22
N GLY A 172 37.86 7.91 26.54
CA GLY A 172 37.67 7.38 27.89
C GLY A 172 36.26 6.89 28.24
N HIS A 173 35.29 6.91 27.33
CA HIS A 173 33.97 6.30 27.55
C HIS A 173 33.65 5.21 26.53
N TRP A 174 33.33 4.02 27.05
CA TRP A 174 32.97 2.83 26.29
C TRP A 174 31.56 2.38 26.67
N TYR A 175 30.75 2.06 25.67
CA TYR A 175 29.39 1.54 25.84
C TYR A 175 29.33 0.09 25.36
N PHE A 176 28.80 -0.80 26.19
CA PHE A 176 28.67 -2.23 25.90
C PHE A 176 27.18 -2.56 25.67
N PRO A 177 26.71 -2.63 24.41
CA PRO A 177 25.35 -3.06 24.13
C PRO A 177 25.16 -4.54 24.51
N SER A 178 23.97 -4.91 24.99
CA SER A 178 23.61 -6.31 25.18
C SER A 178 23.63 -7.04 23.83
N PRO A 179 24.09 -8.30 23.78
CA PRO A 179 24.18 -9.05 22.52
C PRO A 179 22.80 -9.19 21.86
N LEU A 180 22.77 -8.96 20.54
CA LEU A 180 21.60 -9.09 19.67
C LEU A 180 21.17 -10.55 19.51
#